data_AF-A0A6L8LI67-F1
#
_entry.id   AF-A0A6L8LI67-F1
#
_cell.length_a   1.000
_cell.length_b   1.000
_cell.length_c   1.000
_cell.angle_alpha   90.00
_cell.angle_beta   90.00
_cell.angle_gamma   90.00
#
_symmetry.space_group_name_H-M   'P 1'
#
loop_
_entity.id
_entity.type
_entity.pdbx_description
1 polymer ?
#
loop_
_entity_poly.entity_id
_entity_poly.type
_entity_poly.pdbx_seq_one_letter_code
_entity_poly.pdbx_strand_id
1 'polypeptide(L)' 'MFDTEASEATETARAALIDILDAITPIDQGPEVMHWRIEAKMAQAALLDRAVFNSDRHDAQMAGRIARRQIDACRSLLLG' A
#
# COMPACT_ATOMS: atom_id res chain seq x y z
N MET A 1 17.27 -16.40 -2.99
CA MET A 1 16.41 -16.78 -1.85
C MET A 1 15.43 -15.64 -1.70
N PHE A 2 14.14 -15.87 -1.94
CA PHE A 2 13.13 -14.83 -1.77
C PHE A 2 13.07 -14.45 -0.29
N ASP A 3 12.93 -13.17 0.01
CA ASP A 3 12.87 -12.64 1.37
C ASP A 3 11.52 -12.98 2.00
N THR A 4 11.40 -14.22 2.47
CA THR A 4 10.14 -14.79 2.99
C THR A 4 9.67 -14.07 4.24
N GLU A 5 10.58 -13.66 5.12
CA GLU A 5 10.26 -12.97 6.36
C GLU A 5 9.67 -11.56 6.08
N ALA A 6 10.27 -10.80 5.18
CA ALA A 6 9.71 -9.50 4.77
C ALA A 6 8.35 -9.64 4.05
N SER A 7 8.17 -10.73 3.29
CA SER A 7 6.90 -11.06 2.63
C SER A 7 5.80 -11.38 3.66
N GLU A 8 6.09 -12.23 4.65
CA GLU A 8 5.15 -12.60 5.72
C GLU A 8 4.74 -11.40 6.58
N ALA A 9 5.68 -10.52 6.92
CA ALA A 9 5.40 -9.28 7.63
C ALA A 9 4.47 -8.37 6.82
N THR A 10 4.67 -8.31 5.50
CA THR A 10 3.81 -7.53 4.59
C THR A 10 2.42 -8.13 4.49
N GLU A 11 2.30 -9.45 4.39
CA GLU A 11 1.01 -10.14 4.36
C GLU A 11 0.21 -9.93 5.65
N THR A 12 0.88 -10.05 6.80
CA THR A 12 0.28 -9.83 8.11
C THR A 12 -0.24 -8.39 8.26
N ALA A 13 0.59 -7.39 7.91
CA ALA A 13 0.18 -5.99 7.95
C ALA A 13 -0.99 -5.69 6.99
N ARG A 14 -0.99 -6.30 5.80
CA ARG A 14 -2.08 -6.17 4.84
C ARG A 14 -3.38 -6.75 5.39
N ALA A 15 -3.35 -7.93 6.00
CA ALA A 15 -4.53 -8.57 6.59
C ALA A 15 -5.14 -7.67 7.67
N ALA A 16 -4.34 -7.19 8.61
CA ALA A 16 -4.80 -6.32 9.68
C ALA A 16 -5.44 -5.00 9.17
N LEU A 17 -4.88 -4.40 8.10
CA LEU A 17 -5.48 -3.22 7.47
C LEU A 17 -6.84 -3.51 6.84
N ILE A 18 -7.01 -4.68 6.22
CA ILE A 18 -8.28 -5.09 5.63
C ILE A 18 -9.32 -5.29 6.73
N ASP A 19 -8.95 -5.92 7.84
CA ASP A 19 -9.85 -6.13 8.98
C ASP A 19 -10.34 -4.79 9.56
N ILE A 20 -9.45 -3.79 9.69
CA ILE A 20 -9.83 -2.44 10.13
C ILE A 20 -10.79 -1.80 9.13
N LEU A 21 -10.48 -1.85 7.83
CA LEU A 21 -11.33 -1.26 6.79
C LEU A 21 -12.72 -1.90 6.81
N ASP A 22 -12.81 -3.21 6.90
CA ASP A 22 -14.08 -3.93 6.94
C ASP A 22 -14.88 -3.59 8.21
N ALA A 23 -14.20 -3.36 9.36
CA ALA A 23 -14.83 -2.96 10.61
C ALA A 23 -15.40 -1.52 10.60
N ILE A 24 -14.75 -0.59 9.89
CA ILE A 24 -15.17 0.83 9.85
C ILE A 24 -16.03 1.16 8.63
N THR A 25 -16.15 0.26 7.65
CA THR A 25 -16.92 0.49 6.43
C THR A 25 -18.43 0.42 6.71
N PRO A 26 -19.19 1.50 6.45
CA PRO A 26 -20.65 1.45 6.51
C PRO A 26 -21.23 0.43 5.52
N ILE A 27 -22.35 -0.19 5.90
CA ILE A 27 -23.00 -1.27 5.12
C ILE A 27 -23.35 -0.80 3.69
N ASP A 28 -23.66 0.47 3.50
CA ASP A 28 -24.06 1.08 2.23
C ASP A 28 -22.88 1.58 1.38
N GLN A 29 -21.64 1.55 1.88
CA GLN A 29 -20.46 2.11 1.21
C GLN A 29 -19.44 1.07 0.74
N GLY A 30 -19.71 -0.23 0.91
CA GLY A 30 -18.79 -1.31 0.52
C GLY A 30 -18.23 -1.20 -0.91
N PRO A 31 -19.07 -0.98 -1.95
CA PRO A 31 -18.58 -0.82 -3.32
C PRO A 31 -17.64 0.38 -3.52
N GLU A 32 -17.93 1.51 -2.87
CA GLU A 32 -17.13 2.72 -2.97
C GLU A 32 -15.77 2.55 -2.27
N VAL A 33 -15.76 1.98 -1.06
CA VAL A 33 -14.53 1.66 -0.34
C VAL A 33 -13.67 0.66 -1.13
N MET A 34 -14.29 -0.33 -1.78
CA MET A 34 -13.55 -1.26 -2.64
C MET A 34 -12.95 -0.55 -3.86
N HIS A 35 -13.66 0.39 -4.46
CA HIS A 35 -13.12 1.21 -5.55
C HIS A 35 -11.89 2.00 -5.09
N TRP A 36 -11.94 2.68 -3.94
CA TRP A 36 -10.79 3.39 -3.37
C TRP A 36 -9.59 2.46 -3.11
N ARG A 37 -9.84 1.23 -2.63
CA ARG A 37 -8.79 0.23 -2.42
C ARG A 37 -8.10 -0.16 -3.74
N ILE A 38 -8.86 -0.28 -4.83
CA ILE A 38 -8.31 -0.57 -6.15
C ILE A 38 -7.46 0.61 -6.64
N GLU A 39 -7.98 1.83 -6.57
CA GLU A 39 -7.25 3.04 -6.98
C GLU A 39 -5.93 3.20 -6.20
N ALA A 40 -5.97 3.02 -4.87
CA ALA A 40 -4.78 3.07 -4.04
C ALA A 40 -3.75 2.00 -4.41
N LYS A 41 -4.19 0.76 -4.67
CA LYS A 41 -3.32 -0.34 -5.12
C LYS A 41 -2.68 0.00 -6.47
N MET A 42 -3.45 0.52 -7.42
CA MET A 42 -2.96 0.88 -8.75
C MET A 42 -1.97 2.03 -8.70
N ALA A 43 -2.26 3.07 -7.91
CA ALA A 43 -1.33 4.19 -7.69
C ALA A 43 -0.01 3.72 -7.06
N GLN A 44 -0.07 2.82 -6.08
CA GLN A 44 1.13 2.24 -5.46
C GLN A 44 1.94 1.40 -6.45
N ALA A 45 1.28 0.58 -7.28
CA ALA A 45 1.96 -0.18 -8.32
C ALA A 45 2.70 0.75 -9.30
N ALA A 46 2.05 1.82 -9.76
CA ALA A 46 2.66 2.80 -10.65
C ALA A 46 3.88 3.52 -10.02
N LEU A 47 3.83 3.82 -8.72
CA LEU A 47 4.97 4.38 -8.00
C LEU A 47 6.13 3.39 -7.88
N LEU A 48 5.85 2.12 -7.62
CA LEU A 48 6.88 1.07 -7.52
C LEU A 48 7.52 0.80 -8.89
N ASP A 49 6.72 0.72 -9.95
CA ASP A 49 7.22 0.55 -11.31
C ASP A 49 8.15 1.70 -11.70
N ARG A 50 7.76 2.95 -11.41
CA ARG A 50 8.62 4.12 -11.62
C ARG A 50 9.88 4.08 -10.75
N ALA A 51 9.77 3.64 -9.50
CA ALA A 51 10.92 3.58 -8.60
C ALA A 51 11.98 2.57 -9.05
N VAL A 52 11.55 1.47 -9.69
CA VAL A 52 12.45 0.37 -10.08
C VAL A 52 12.93 0.50 -11.52
N PHE A 53 12.06 0.90 -12.44
CA PHE A 53 12.31 0.79 -13.89
C PHE A 53 12.45 2.13 -14.62
N ASN A 54 12.30 3.27 -13.95
CA ASN A 54 12.47 4.57 -14.61
C ASN A 54 13.96 4.90 -14.84
N SER A 55 14.29 5.40 -16.03
CA SER A 55 15.63 5.84 -16.41
C SER A 55 16.02 7.19 -15.80
N ASP A 56 15.04 8.05 -15.47
CA ASP A 56 15.28 9.26 -14.69
C ASP A 56 15.51 8.90 -13.21
N ARG A 57 16.76 9.00 -12.78
CA ARG A 57 17.18 8.67 -11.41
C ARG A 57 16.54 9.57 -10.35
N HIS A 58 16.24 10.82 -10.67
CA HIS A 58 15.61 11.74 -9.72
C HIS A 58 14.13 11.37 -9.53
N ASP A 59 13.43 11.11 -10.63
CA ASP A 59 12.04 10.65 -10.57
C ASP A 59 11.91 9.30 -9.86
N ALA A 60 12.77 8.33 -10.17
CA ALA A 60 12.78 7.02 -9.52
C ALA A 60 12.94 7.13 -7.99
N GLN A 61 13.87 7.96 -7.53
CA GLN A 61 14.06 8.22 -6.09
C GLN A 61 12.85 8.90 -5.46
N MET A 62 12.24 9.86 -6.16
CA MET A 62 11.03 10.53 -5.68
C MET A 62 9.87 9.53 -5.56
N ALA A 63 9.60 8.76 -6.60
CA ALA A 63 8.55 7.74 -6.62
C ALA A 63 8.74 6.72 -5.49
N GLY A 64 9.96 6.24 -5.27
CA GLY A 64 10.27 5.31 -4.18
C GLY A 64 10.10 5.92 -2.78
N ARG A 65 10.35 7.22 -2.59
CA ARG A 65 10.06 7.92 -1.33
C ARG A 65 8.55 8.05 -1.09
N ILE A 66 7.79 8.40 -2.12
CA ILE A 66 6.33 8.51 -2.01
C ILE A 66 5.72 7.14 -1.71
N ALA A 67 6.12 6.09 -2.44
CA ALA A 67 5.64 4.72 -2.24
C ALA A 67 5.83 4.24 -0.80
N ARG A 68 7.03 4.47 -0.23
CA ARG A 68 7.32 4.14 1.17
C ARG A 68 6.48 4.94 2.14
N ARG A 69 6.41 6.27 1.94
CA ARG A 69 5.62 7.16 2.81
C ARG A 69 4.15 6.75 2.89
N GLN A 70 3.53 6.34 1.79
CA GLN A 70 2.13 5.91 1.80
C GLN A 70 1.92 4.61 2.57
N ILE A 71 2.82 3.63 2.40
CA ILE A 71 2.78 2.39 3.19
C ILE A 71 3.02 2.66 4.67
N ASP A 72 3.96 3.54 5.01
CA ASP A 72 4.23 3.92 6.41
C ASP A 72 3.03 4.62 7.04
N ALA A 73 2.30 5.46 6.28
CA ALA A 73 1.06 6.06 6.73
C ALA A 73 0.00 5.00 7.06
N CYS A 74 -0.20 4.00 6.19
CA CYS A 74 -1.10 2.89 6.48
C CYS A 74 -0.64 2.08 7.70
N ARG A 75 0.67 1.78 7.82
CA ARG A 75 1.22 1.03 8.96
C ARG A 75 1.08 1.78 10.28
N SER A 76 1.13 3.11 10.27
CA SER A 76 0.93 3.91 11.49
C SER A 76 -0.45 3.72 12.11
N LEU A 77 -1.46 3.33 11.32
CA LEU A 77 -2.80 3.03 11.81
C LEU A 77 -2.88 1.67 12.53
N LEU A 78 -1.93 0.76 12.27
CA LEU A 78 -1.88 -0.55 12.92
C LEU A 78 -1.23 -0.53 14.30
N LEU A 79 -0.48 0.54 14.62
CA LEU A 79 0.32 0.67 15.85
C LEU A 79 -0.40 1.52 16.92
N GLY A 80 -1.73 1.60 16.87
CA GLY A 80 -2.56 2.27 17.87
C GLY A 80 -2.39 1.70 19.28
#